data_AF-A0A382UJF4-F1
#
_entry.id   AF-A0A382UJF4-F1
#
_cell.length_a   1.000
_cell.length_b   1.000
_cell.length_c   1.000
_cell.angle_alpha   90.00
_cell.angle_beta   90.00
_cell.angle_gamma   90.00
#
_symmetry.space_group_name_H-M   'P 1'
#
loop_
_entity.id
_entity.type
_entity.pdbx_description
1 polymer ?
#
loop_
_entity_poly.entity_id
_entity_poly.type
_entity_poly.pdbx_seq_one_letter_code
_entity_poly.pdbx_strand_id
1 'polypeptide(L)' 'MDIKLLSGALGAEVEGIDLKDSSKENFKVINNLLLEHKVIFF' A
#
# COMPACT_ATOMS: atom_id res chain seq x y z
N MET A 1 3.92 -7.98 -5.26
CA MET A 1 3.76 -6.64 -4.68
C MET A 1 4.98 -5.84 -5.05
N ASP A 2 4.77 -4.77 -5.81
CA ASP A 2 5.80 -3.78 -6.09
C ASP A 2 5.41 -2.46 -5.41
N ILE A 3 6.39 -1.73 -4.88
CA ILE A 3 6.15 -0.51 -4.11
C ILE A 3 7.08 0.57 -4.66
N LYS A 4 6.49 1.59 -5.28
CA LYS A 4 7.21 2.71 -5.87
C LYS A 4 7.00 3.95 -5.03
N LEU A 5 8.08 4.39 -4.37
CA LEU A 5 8.07 5.65 -3.61
C LEU A 5 7.86 6.82 -4.58
N LEU A 6 6.92 7.69 -4.25
CA LEU A 6 6.71 8.92 -5.00
C LEU A 6 7.80 9.92 -4.58
N SER A 7 8.73 10.22 -5.48
CA SER A 7 9.89 11.07 -5.18
C SER A 7 9.45 12.44 -4.67
N GLY A 8 9.85 12.78 -3.44
CA GLY A 8 9.58 14.07 -2.80
C GLY A 8 8.31 14.13 -1.93
N ALA A 9 7.49 13.08 -1.90
CA ALA A 9 6.27 13.01 -1.09
C ALA A 9 6.28 11.82 -0.11
N LEU A 10 5.56 11.97 1.01
CA LEU A 10 5.24 10.88 1.93
C LEU A 10 4.14 10.02 1.31
N GLY A 11 4.43 9.25 0.26
CA GLY A 11 3.44 8.39 -0.40
C GLY A 11 4.08 7.33 -1.30
N ALA A 12 3.33 6.26 -1.58
CA ALA A 12 3.79 5.15 -2.42
C ALA A 12 2.69 4.65 -3.36
N GLU A 13 3.08 4.25 -4.57
CA GLU A 13 2.25 3.50 -5.52
C GLU A 13 2.50 2.01 -5.31
N VAL A 14 1.43 1.22 -5.17
CA VAL A 14 1.48 -0.19 -4.79
C VAL A 14 0.81 -1.04 -5.85
N GLU A 15 1.59 -1.87 -6.54
CA GLU A 15 1.08 -2.80 -7.54
C GLU A 15 0.97 -4.22 -6.98
N GLY A 16 -0.03 -4.97 -7.47
CA GLY A 16 -0.22 -6.38 -7.12
C GLY A 16 -0.88 -6.62 -5.76
N ILE A 17 -1.71 -5.67 -5.29
CA ILE A 17 -2.72 -5.89 -4.25
C ILE A 17 -4.08 -6.12 -4.89
N ASP A 18 -4.83 -7.08 -4.36
CA ASP A 18 -6.25 -7.20 -4.69
C ASP A 18 -7.08 -6.41 -3.68
N LEU A 19 -7.67 -5.30 -4.11
CA LEU A 19 -8.54 -4.46 -3.26
C LEU A 19 -9.87 -5.14 -2.91
N LYS A 20 -10.24 -6.22 -3.59
CA LYS A 20 -11.44 -7.00 -3.28
C LYS A 20 -11.17 -8.13 -2.30
N ASP A 21 -9.90 -8.49 -2.06
CA ASP A 21 -9.56 -9.49 -1.05
C ASP A 21 -9.74 -8.90 0.36
N SER A 22 -10.81 -9.33 1.02
CA SER A 22 -11.15 -8.92 2.39
C SER A 22 -10.48 -9.79 3.46
N SER A 23 -9.47 -10.58 3.10
CA SER A 23 -8.70 -11.37 4.05
C SER A 23 -7.96 -10.48 5.08
N LYS A 24 -7.81 -10.99 6.30
CA LYS A 24 -7.05 -10.29 7.35
C LYS A 24 -5.60 -10.05 6.95
N GLU A 25 -5.04 -10.96 6.15
CA GLU A 25 -3.67 -10.86 5.65
C GLU A 25 -3.52 -9.64 4.75
N ASN A 26 -4.42 -9.47 3.76
CA ASN A 26 -4.39 -8.35 2.84
C ASN A 26 -4.63 -7.01 3.57
N PHE A 27 -5.57 -6.97 4.51
CA PHE A 27 -5.78 -5.80 5.37
C PHE A 27 -4.53 -5.42 6.18
N LYS A 28 -3.82 -6.40 6.74
CA LYS A 28 -2.61 -6.15 7.53
C LYS A 28 -1.50 -5.54 6.67
N VAL A 29 -1.35 -6.03 5.45
CA VAL A 29 -0.37 -5.49 4.50
C VAL A 29 -0.72 -4.05 4.13
N ILE A 30 -1.98 -3.77 3.74
CA ILE A 30 -2.46 -2.41 3.44
C ILE A 30 -2.25 -1.46 4.63
N ASN A 31 -2.59 -1.90 5.85
CA ASN A 31 -2.44 -1.09 7.05
C ASN A 31 -0.97 -0.73 7.36
N ASN A 32 -0.05 -1.68 7.20
CA ASN A 32 1.37 -1.40 7.41
C ASN A 32 1.90 -0.38 6.40
N LEU A 33 1.51 -0.51 5.13
CA LEU A 33 1.89 0.44 4.08
C LEU A 33 1.34 1.85 4.35
N LEU A 34 0.11 1.96 4.85
CA LEU A 34 -0.47 3.24 5.28
C LEU A 34 0.29 3.86 6.47
N LEU A 35 0.72 3.05 7.45
CA LEU A 35 1.48 3.56 8.60
C LEU A 35 2.84 4.11 8.18
N GLU A 36 3.51 3.42 7.26
CA GLU A 36 4.84 3.77 6.74
C GLU A 36 4.78 4.97 5.79
N HIS A 37 3.89 4.90 4.79
CA HIS A 37 3.86 5.86 3.68
C HIS A 37 2.78 6.92 3.79
N LYS A 38 1.91 6.90 4.81
CA LYS A 38 0.79 7.85 5.07
C LYS A 38 -0.33 7.86 4.03
N VAL A 39 -0.01 7.80 2.75
CA VAL A 39 -0.94 7.65 1.62
C VAL A 39 -0.39 6.60 0.66
N ILE A 40 -1.27 5.78 0.12
CA ILE A 40 -0.93 4.76 -0.89
C ILE A 40 -1.88 4.86 -2.08
N PHE A 41 -1.34 4.61 -3.27
CA PHE A 41 -2.05 4.57 -4.55
C PHE A 41 -2.03 3.14 -5.08
N PHE A 42 -3.05 2.75 -5.85
CA PHE A 42 -3.22 1.41 -6.40
C PHE A 42 -3.47 1.49 -7.91
#